data_AF-A0AA39I1S6-F1
#
_entry.id   AF-A0AA39I1S6-F1
#
_cell.length_a   1.000
_cell.length_b   1.000
_cell.length_c   1.000
_cell.angle_alpha   90.00
_cell.angle_beta   90.00
_cell.angle_gamma   90.00
#
_symmetry.space_group_name_H-M   'P 1'
#
loop_
_entity.id
_entity.type
_entity.pdbx_description
1 polymer ?
#
loop_
_entity_poly.entity_id
_entity_poly.type
_entity_poly.pdbx_seq_one_letter_code
_entity_poly.pdbx_strand_id
1 'polypeptide(L)'
;MSADLAIARSSISLVKCSTDLKTVTKALGSLACVHLSSEDEQKLKVAEFLDDCVERGVLHRCYARMLLRGIRKLKKESAEGLKPSKKKAFPIKKIPMKKTSPSTAVSPSLGQAPSKQMTLSDDEL
;
A
#
# COMPACT_ATOMS: atom_id res chain seq x y z
N MET A 1 10.50 -8.13 32.16
CA MET A 1 10.71 -7.31 30.95
C MET A 1 9.47 -7.42 30.08
N SER A 2 9.00 -6.34 29.47
CA SER A 2 7.90 -6.40 28.51
C SER A 2 8.35 -7.17 27.26
N ALA A 3 7.46 -7.98 26.68
CA ALA A 3 7.74 -8.70 25.44
C ALA A 3 8.13 -7.74 24.31
N ASP A 4 7.46 -6.59 24.25
CA ASP A 4 7.69 -5.52 23.29
C ASP A 4 9.12 -4.94 23.39
N LEU A 5 9.66 -4.74 24.60
CA LEU A 5 11.04 -4.28 24.78
C LEU A 5 12.06 -5.31 24.25
N ALA A 6 11.82 -6.61 24.48
CA ALA A 6 12.69 -7.66 23.97
C ALA A 6 12.66 -7.72 22.43
N ILE A 7 11.45 -7.67 21.84
CA ILE A 7 11.27 -7.64 20.39
C ILE A 7 11.95 -6.41 19.78
N ALA A 8 11.79 -5.23 20.39
CA ALA A 8 12.41 -4.00 19.92
C ALA A 8 13.94 -4.10 19.91
N ARG A 9 14.55 -4.58 21.00
CA ARG A 9 16.00 -4.81 21.10
C ARG A 9 16.51 -5.77 20.03
N SER A 10 15.87 -6.93 19.90
CA SER A 10 16.25 -7.93 18.91
C SER A 10 16.11 -7.39 17.49
N SER A 11 15.04 -6.66 17.19
CA SER A 11 14.79 -6.08 15.87
C SER A 11 15.84 -5.02 15.52
N ILE A 12 16.16 -4.12 16.44
CA ILE A 12 17.22 -3.11 16.24
C ILE A 12 18.57 -3.80 16.01
N SER A 13 18.89 -4.82 16.80
CA SER A 13 20.13 -5.57 16.64
C SER A 13 20.21 -6.26 15.27
N LEU A 14 19.11 -6.87 14.81
CA LEU A 14 19.06 -7.53 13.50
C LEU A 14 19.26 -6.54 12.36
N VAL A 15 18.62 -5.37 12.41
CA VAL A 15 18.81 -4.33 11.37
C VAL A 15 20.25 -3.82 11.36
N LYS A 16 20.88 -3.65 12.53
CA LYS A 16 22.26 -3.15 12.61
C LYS A 16 23.30 -4.15 12.14
N CYS A 17 23.07 -5.45 12.35
CA CYS A 17 24.05 -6.50 12.10
C CYS A 17 23.82 -7.27 10.78
N SER A 18 22.65 -7.15 10.16
CA SER A 18 22.31 -7.90 8.95
C SER A 18 22.44 -7.04 7.70
N THR A 19 22.98 -7.64 6.64
CA THR A 19 22.98 -7.09 5.27
C THR A 19 21.88 -7.72 4.40
N ASP A 20 21.20 -8.75 4.90
CA ASP A 20 20.13 -9.42 4.18
C ASP A 20 18.83 -8.60 4.26
N LEU A 21 18.37 -8.15 3.11
CA LEU A 21 17.18 -7.31 2.98
C LEU A 21 15.93 -8.00 3.56
N LYS A 22 15.80 -9.33 3.44
CA LYS A 22 14.64 -10.05 3.98
C LYS A 22 14.63 -10.01 5.50
N THR A 23 15.79 -10.25 6.12
CA THR A 23 15.97 -10.17 7.57
C THR A 23 15.72 -8.76 8.09
N VAL A 24 16.30 -7.75 7.44
CA VAL A 24 16.10 -6.33 7.78
C VAL A 24 14.63 -5.94 7.68
N THR A 25 13.96 -6.30 6.59
CA THR A 25 12.53 -6.01 6.37
C THR A 25 11.66 -6.66 7.44
N LYS A 26 11.94 -7.93 7.78
CA LYS A 26 11.21 -8.66 8.83
C LYS A 26 11.43 -8.02 10.20
N ALA A 27 12.65 -7.59 10.52
CA ALA A 27 12.97 -6.92 11.77
C ALA A 27 12.27 -5.55 11.89
N LEU A 28 12.26 -4.75 10.81
CA LEU A 28 11.51 -3.49 10.79
C LEU A 28 9.99 -3.71 10.93
N GLY A 29 9.46 -4.78 10.33
CA GLY A 29 8.07 -5.20 10.52
C GLY A 29 7.75 -5.57 11.97
N SER A 30 8.61 -6.35 12.62
CA SER A 30 8.47 -6.67 14.05
C SER A 30 8.52 -5.41 14.93
N LEU A 31 9.42 -4.47 14.61
CA LEU A 31 9.53 -3.19 15.31
C LEU A 31 8.29 -2.29 15.11
N ALA A 32 7.54 -2.47 14.02
CA ALA A 32 6.29 -1.74 13.79
C ALA A 32 5.15 -2.18 14.73
N CYS A 33 5.23 -3.40 15.27
CA CYS A 33 4.18 -4.03 16.06
C CYS A 33 4.35 -3.87 17.57
N VAL A 34 5.48 -3.31 18.02
CA VAL A 34 5.75 -3.10 19.45
C VAL A 34 5.18 -1.77 19.93
N HIS A 35 4.79 -1.72 21.19
CA HIS A 35 4.42 -0.49 21.87
C HIS A 35 5.36 -0.30 23.06
N LEU A 36 6.10 0.81 23.04
CA LEU A 36 7.08 1.10 24.08
C LEU A 36 6.60 2.26 24.95
N SER A 37 6.94 2.22 26.23
CA SER A 37 6.85 3.41 27.07
C SER A 37 7.84 4.46 26.57
N SER A 38 7.62 5.73 26.92
CA SER A 38 8.56 6.80 26.59
C SER A 38 9.97 6.54 27.15
N GLU A 39 10.06 5.89 28.32
CA GLU A 39 11.32 5.51 28.94
C GLU A 39 12.06 4.43 28.12
N ASP A 40 11.35 3.37 27.71
CA ASP A 40 11.93 2.29 26.92
C ASP A 40 12.35 2.77 25.51
N GLU A 41 11.57 3.65 24.90
CA GLU A 41 11.90 4.27 23.62
C GLU A 41 13.21 5.08 23.70
N GLN A 42 13.35 5.90 24.75
CA GLN A 42 14.55 6.70 24.98
C GLN A 42 15.76 5.81 25.29
N LYS A 43 15.57 4.78 26.11
CA LYS A 43 16.63 3.81 26.45
C LYS A 43 17.15 3.05 25.22
N LEU A 44 16.27 2.74 24.28
CA LEU A 44 16.63 2.10 23.01
C LEU A 44 17.05 3.09 21.93
N LYS A 45 16.92 4.39 22.17
CA LYS A 45 17.22 5.46 21.21
C LYS A 45 16.54 5.21 19.86
N VAL A 46 15.26 4.82 19.90
CA VAL A 46 14.53 4.38 18.69
C VAL A 46 14.49 5.48 17.62
N ALA A 47 14.33 6.74 18.03
CA ALA A 47 14.35 7.88 17.10
C ALA A 47 15.69 8.00 16.37
N GLU A 48 16.81 8.03 17.11
CA GLU A 48 18.17 8.07 16.53
C GLU A 48 18.40 6.88 15.58
N PHE A 49 18.01 5.67 16.00
CA PHE A 49 18.12 4.47 15.17
C PHE A 49 17.32 4.57 13.86
N LEU A 50 16.10 5.11 13.90
CA LEU A 50 15.28 5.24 12.70
C LEU A 50 15.84 6.32 11.76
N ASP A 51 16.41 7.40 12.30
CA ASP A 51 17.12 8.41 11.50
C ASP A 51 18.39 7.81 10.86
N ASP A 52 19.18 7.02 11.61
CA ASP A 52 20.33 6.27 11.06
C ASP A 52 19.92 5.35 9.89
N CYS A 53 18.76 4.69 10.01
CA CYS A 53 18.23 3.83 8.93
C CYS A 53 17.86 4.65 7.68
N VAL A 54 17.44 5.90 7.85
CA VAL A 54 17.15 6.82 6.74
C VAL A 54 18.44 7.28 6.07
N GLU A 55 19.43 7.68 6.86
CA GLU A 55 20.73 8.13 6.34
C GLU A 55 21.46 7.02 5.58
N ARG A 56 21.35 5.77 6.04
CA ARG A 56 21.90 4.59 5.37
C ARG A 56 21.09 4.14 4.14
N GLY A 57 19.98 4.80 3.83
CA GLY A 57 19.09 4.42 2.72
C GLY A 57 18.32 3.11 2.94
N VAL A 58 18.30 2.58 4.16
CA VAL A 58 17.55 1.36 4.51
C VAL A 58 16.05 1.63 4.57
N LEU A 59 15.67 2.84 4.97
CA LEU A 59 14.28 3.24 5.16
C LEU A 59 14.02 4.64 4.62
N HIS A 60 12.87 4.87 3.98
CA HIS A 60 12.47 6.24 3.65
C HIS A 60 11.99 7.00 4.90
N ARG A 61 12.27 8.31 4.95
CA ARG A 61 11.92 9.19 6.08
C ARG A 61 10.43 9.22 6.44
N CYS A 62 9.54 8.95 5.47
CA CYS A 62 8.10 8.84 5.72
C CYS A 62 7.76 7.58 6.56
N TYR A 63 8.39 6.45 6.26
CA TYR A 63 8.19 5.20 6.99
C TYR A 63 8.82 5.25 8.38
N ALA A 64 10.01 5.85 8.53
CA ALA A 64 10.62 6.08 9.85
C ALA A 64 9.68 6.84 10.79
N ARG A 65 9.07 7.93 10.30
CA ARG A 65 8.07 8.68 11.07
C ARG A 65 6.81 7.88 11.39
N MET A 66 6.37 7.02 10.47
CA MET A 66 5.21 6.15 10.69
C MET A 66 5.48 5.10 11.77
N LEU A 67 6.65 4.44 11.73
CA LEU A 67 7.10 3.48 12.75
C LEU A 67 7.17 4.14 14.13
N LEU A 68 7.85 5.28 14.22
CA LEU A 68 8.00 5.99 15.50
C LEU A 68 6.64 6.37 16.11
N ARG A 69 5.69 6.80 15.27
CA ARG A 69 4.31 7.08 15.72
C ARG A 69 3.58 5.82 16.17
N GLY A 70 3.79 4.69 15.49
CA GLY A 70 3.21 3.40 15.87
C GLY A 70 3.70 2.95 17.25
N ILE A 71 5.01 2.99 17.46
CA ILE A 71 5.67 2.57 18.70
C ILE A 71 5.20 3.40 19.89
N ARG A 72 4.97 4.71 19.68
CA ARG A 72 4.50 5.65 20.72
C ARG A 72 3.01 5.56 21.03
N LYS A 73 2.20 5.00 20.13
CA LYS A 73 0.77 4.86 20.42
C LYS A 73 0.64 3.84 21.53
N LEU A 74 0.29 4.26 22.75
CA LEU A 74 -0.15 3.28 23.75
C LEU A 74 -1.24 2.42 23.13
N LYS A 75 -1.16 1.11 23.37
CA LYS A 75 -2.18 0.11 22.99
C LYS A 75 -3.50 0.48 23.66
N LYS A 76 -4.19 1.48 23.13
CA LYS A 76 -5.63 1.68 23.36
C LYS A 76 -6.27 0.46 22.72
N GLU A 77 -6.75 -0.43 23.57
CA GLU A 77 -7.53 -1.62 23.28
C GLU A 77 -7.60 -1.97 21.79
N SER A 78 -6.69 -2.83 21.35
CA SER A 78 -6.91 -3.64 20.16
C SER A 78 -8.03 -4.66 20.47
N ALA A 79 -9.24 -4.14 20.64
CA ALA A 79 -10.50 -4.89 20.79
C ALA A 79 -11.61 -4.32 19.89
N GLU A 80 -11.29 -3.50 18.88
CA GLU A 80 -12.24 -3.19 17.81
C GLU A 80 -11.69 -3.61 16.45
N GLY A 81 -12.10 -4.81 16.06
CA GLY A 81 -12.63 -5.09 14.74
C GLY A 81 -11.77 -4.66 13.55
N LEU A 82 -10.97 -5.59 13.06
CA LEU A 82 -10.84 -5.82 11.61
C LEU A 82 -12.23 -6.16 11.04
N LYS A 83 -13.15 -5.19 11.01
CA LYS A 83 -14.34 -5.29 10.18
C LYS A 83 -13.83 -5.18 8.73
N PRO A 84 -14.13 -6.16 7.86
CA PRO A 84 -13.78 -6.05 6.46
C PRO A 84 -14.39 -4.76 5.93
N SER A 85 -13.55 -3.91 5.36
CA SER A 85 -13.95 -2.66 4.73
C SER A 85 -15.00 -3.00 3.68
N LYS A 86 -16.27 -2.77 3.99
CA LYS A 86 -17.38 -2.93 3.06
C LYS A 86 -17.07 -1.99 1.90
N LYS A 87 -16.70 -2.59 0.76
CA LYS A 87 -16.62 -1.92 -0.54
C LYS A 87 -17.85 -1.04 -0.66
N LYS A 88 -17.68 0.28 -0.57
CA LYS A 88 -18.70 1.21 -1.03
C LYS A 88 -18.77 1.01 -2.54
N ALA A 89 -19.69 0.14 -2.96
CA ALA A 89 -20.13 0.09 -4.33
C ALA A 89 -20.57 1.52 -4.69
N PHE A 90 -19.85 2.14 -5.63
CA PHE A 90 -20.35 3.32 -6.30
C PHE A 90 -21.74 2.98 -6.86
N PRO A 91 -22.77 3.78 -6.58
CA PRO A 91 -24.05 3.57 -7.24
C PRO A 91 -23.85 3.85 -8.73
N ILE A 92 -23.77 2.79 -9.53
CA ILE A 92 -24.01 2.86 -10.97
C ILE A 92 -25.44 3.36 -11.10
N LYS A 93 -25.61 4.67 -11.34
CA LYS A 93 -26.89 5.22 -11.75
C LYS A 93 -27.29 4.46 -13.01
N LYS A 94 -28.32 3.62 -12.87
CA LYS A 94 -28.99 2.97 -13.99
C LYS A 94 -29.48 4.06 -14.93
N ILE A 95 -28.84 4.21 -16.07
CA ILE A 95 -29.38 4.97 -17.19
C ILE A 95 -30.56 4.13 -17.69
N PRO A 96 -31.81 4.63 -17.71
CA PRO A 96 -32.91 3.88 -18.25
C PRO A 96 -32.71 3.70 -19.76
N MET A 97 -32.33 2.49 -20.18
CA MET A 97 -32.50 2.03 -21.55
C MET A 97 -34.00 2.02 -21.86
N LYS A 98 -34.46 3.07 -22.55
CA LYS A 98 -35.79 3.08 -23.14
C LYS A 98 -35.76 2.10 -24.31
N LYS A 99 -36.25 0.88 -24.08
CA LYS A 99 -36.64 -0.06 -25.13
C LYS A 99 -37.80 0.56 -25.90
N THR A 100 -37.54 1.06 -27.10
CA THR A 100 -38.59 1.25 -28.11
C THR A 100 -38.44 0.12 -29.12
N SER A 101 -39.50 -0.66 -29.23
CA SER A 101 -39.69 -1.86 -30.05
C SER A 101 -39.62 -1.59 -31.56
N PRO A 102 -39.61 -2.63 -32.41
CA PRO A 102 -39.26 -2.57 -33.84
C PRO A 102 -40.45 -2.31 -34.78
N SER A 103 -40.14 -2.06 -36.07
CA SER A 103 -41.03 -1.96 -37.26
C SER A 103 -41.72 -0.60 -37.44
N THR A 104 -41.78 0.11 -38.58
CA THR A 104 -41.63 -0.20 -40.03
C THR A 104 -41.39 1.13 -40.78
N ALA A 105 -40.58 1.10 -41.87
CA ALA A 105 -40.43 2.09 -42.96
C ALA A 105 -40.03 3.54 -42.55
N VAL A 106 -39.08 4.23 -43.18
CA VAL A 106 -38.94 4.56 -44.61
C VAL A 106 -37.47 4.93 -44.88
N SER A 107 -36.88 4.46 -45.99
CA SER A 107 -35.65 5.01 -46.61
C SER A 107 -36.06 6.06 -47.67
N PRO A 108 -35.21 6.92 -48.29
CA PRO A 108 -33.75 6.79 -48.44
C PRO A 108 -32.91 8.12 -48.43
N SER A 109 -31.60 7.95 -48.67
CA SER A 109 -30.65 8.91 -49.31
C SER A 109 -30.17 10.13 -48.49
N LEU A 110 -28.89 10.54 -48.52
CA LEU A 110 -27.92 10.54 -49.63
C LEU A 110 -26.47 10.73 -49.10
N GLY A 111 -25.51 9.98 -49.66
CA GLY A 111 -24.07 10.30 -49.75
C GLY A 111 -23.23 10.09 -48.47
N GLN A 112 -22.03 9.51 -48.47
CA GLN A 112 -21.12 9.03 -49.52
C GLN A 112 -20.07 8.16 -48.81
N ALA A 113 -19.78 6.95 -49.33
CA ALA A 113 -18.64 6.10 -48.96
C ALA A 113 -17.44 6.41 -49.91
N PRO A 114 -16.26 5.74 -49.90
CA PRO A 114 -15.85 4.54 -49.14
C PRO A 114 -14.33 4.44 -48.74
N SER A 115 -13.96 3.26 -48.23
CA SER A 115 -12.68 2.53 -48.49
C SER A 115 -11.39 3.02 -47.79
N LYS A 116 -10.40 2.20 -47.41
CA LYS A 116 -10.12 0.75 -47.43
C LYS A 116 -8.78 0.50 -46.68
N GLN A 117 -8.65 -0.68 -46.08
CA GLN A 117 -7.49 -1.61 -46.06
C GLN A 117 -6.10 -1.10 -45.59
N MET A 118 -5.49 -1.71 -44.56
CA MET A 118 -4.72 -2.97 -44.53
C MET A 118 -3.33 -2.84 -45.17
N THR A 119 -2.27 -3.07 -44.39
CA THR A 119 -1.07 -3.86 -44.78
C THR A 119 -0.15 -4.08 -43.58
N LEU A 120 0.17 -5.36 -43.35
CA LEU A 120 1.38 -5.86 -42.69
C LEU A 120 2.61 -5.56 -43.55
N SER A 121 3.76 -5.37 -42.92
CA SER A 121 5.06 -5.77 -43.49
C SER A 121 6.03 -6.19 -42.37
N ASP A 122 6.39 -7.48 -42.42
CA ASP A 122 7.67 -8.05 -41.99
C ASP A 122 8.82 -7.44 -42.80
N ASP A 123 9.97 -7.22 -42.17
CA ASP A 123 11.28 -7.13 -42.81
C ASP A 123 12.36 -7.53 -41.77
N GLU A 124 12.79 -8.81 -41.79
CA GLU A 124 14.13 -9.21 -41.35
C GLU A 124 14.75 -10.01 -42.50
N LEU A 125 15.94 -9.55 -42.89
CA LEU A 125 16.84 -10.13 -43.87
C LEU A 125 18.02 -10.79 -43.14
#